data_AF-A0A2T6A7K0-F1
#
_entry.id   AF-A0A2T6A7K0-F1
#
_cell.length_a   1.000
_cell.length_b   1.000
_cell.length_c   1.000
_cell.angle_alpha   90.00
_cell.angle_beta   90.00
_cell.angle_gamma   90.00
#
_symmetry.space_group_name_H-M   'P 1'
#
loop_
_entity.id
_entity.type
_entity.pdbx_description
1 polymer ?
#
loop_
_entity_poly.entity_id
_entity_poly.type
_entity_poly.pdbx_seq_one_letter_code
_entity_poly.pdbx_strand_id
1 'polypeptide(L)' 'MSRAYQNLGLPPEVSPLTVLRTAIRRLHPDTLAVRSWREARKRYYRELLQAHAAAQAPAKIPQPAEVG' A
#
# COMPACT_ATOMS: atom_id res chain seq x y z
N MET A 1 5.80 -3.87 11.48
CA MET A 1 4.59 -3.38 10.77
C MET A 1 4.72 -1.87 10.54
N SER A 2 4.74 -1.40 9.29
CA SER A 2 4.95 0.03 8.99
C SER A 2 3.81 0.90 9.52
N ARG A 3 4.13 1.97 10.26
CA ARG A 3 3.15 2.91 10.85
C ARG A 3 2.34 3.64 9.76
N ALA A 4 2.95 3.86 8.60
CA ALA A 4 2.29 4.47 7.45
C ALA A 4 1.14 3.61 6.91
N TYR A 5 1.32 2.29 6.84
CA TYR A 5 0.27 1.37 6.41
C TYR A 5 -0.89 1.30 7.41
N GLN A 6 -0.59 1.27 8.72
CA GLN A 6 -1.61 1.30 9.77
C GLN A 6 -2.43 2.60 9.74
N ASN A 7 -1.77 3.75 9.48
CA ASN A 7 -2.44 5.04 9.34
C ASN A 7 -3.39 5.12 8.13
N LEU A 8 -3.25 4.23 7.14
CA LEU A 8 -4.19 4.15 6.01
C LEU A 8 -5.47 3.41 6.38
N GLY A 9 -5.48 2.61 7.45
CA GLY A 9 -6.66 1.86 7.91
C GLY A 9 -7.21 0.89 6.87
N LEU A 10 -6.37 0.40 5.95
CA LEU A 10 -6.80 -0.45 4.85
C LEU A 10 -6.84 -1.93 5.25
N PRO A 11 -7.91 -2.66 4.88
CA PRO A 11 -7.95 -4.10 5.08
C PRO A 11 -6.88 -4.80 4.22
N PRO A 12 -6.31 -5.93 4.67
CA PRO A 12 -5.28 -6.66 3.92
C PRO A 12 -5.78 -7.24 2.60
N GLU A 13 -7.10 -7.42 2.43
CA GLU A 13 -7.74 -7.98 1.23
C GLU A 13 -7.76 -7.01 0.03
N VAL A 14 -7.50 -5.71 0.25
CA VAL A 14 -7.57 -4.72 -0.84
C VAL A 14 -6.42 -4.90 -1.82
N SER A 15 -6.65 -4.57 -3.08
CA SER A 15 -5.60 -4.58 -4.10
C SER A 15 -4.44 -3.64 -3.72
N PRO A 16 -3.17 -4.02 -4.02
CA PRO A 16 -2.02 -3.13 -3.90
C PRO A 16 -2.20 -1.77 -4.61
N LEU A 17 -2.96 -1.73 -5.72
CA LEU A 17 -3.29 -0.48 -6.42
C LEU A 17 -4.19 0.44 -5.57
N THR A 18 -5.10 -0.12 -4.80
CA THR A 18 -5.97 0.63 -3.87
C THR A 18 -5.15 1.21 -2.73
N VAL A 19 -4.14 0.48 -2.24
CA VAL A 19 -3.18 0.97 -1.23
C VAL A 19 -2.43 2.19 -1.75
N LEU A 20 -1.87 2.10 -2.96
CA LEU A 20 -1.15 3.21 -3.59
C LEU A 20 -2.07 4.41 -3.85
N ARG A 21 -3.27 4.21 -4.40
CA ARG A 21 -4.23 5.30 -4.64
C ARG A 21 -4.64 6.02 -3.37
N THR A 22 -4.80 5.30 -2.27
CA THR A 22 -5.17 5.89 -0.98
C THR A 22 -4.01 6.67 -0.39
N ALA A 23 -2.78 6.14 -0.47
CA ALA A 23 -1.58 6.85 -0.08
C ALA A 23 -1.35 8.13 -0.91
N ILE A 24 -1.53 8.05 -2.23
CA ILE A 24 -1.44 9.20 -3.16
C ILE A 24 -2.52 10.23 -2.84
N ARG A 25 -3.76 9.83 -2.55
CA ARG A 25 -4.82 10.78 -2.16
C ARG A 25 -4.50 11.50 -0.84
N ARG A 26 -3.78 10.84 0.07
CA ARG A 26 -3.40 11.40 1.38
C ARG A 26 -2.13 12.26 1.31
N LEU A 27 -1.21 11.95 0.39
CA LEU A 27 -0.13 12.84 -0.02
C LEU A 27 -0.70 13.90 -0.97
N HIS A 28 -1.11 15.04 -0.43
CA HIS A 28 -1.67 16.17 -1.18
C HIS A 28 -0.93 16.42 -2.53
N PRO A 29 -1.62 16.87 -3.61
CA PRO A 29 -0.99 17.12 -4.91
C PRO A 29 0.26 18.03 -4.85
N ASP A 30 0.35 18.92 -3.87
CA ASP A 30 1.54 19.75 -3.64
C ASP A 30 2.79 18.92 -3.30
N THR A 31 2.61 17.84 -2.54
CA THR A 31 3.65 16.86 -2.19
C THR A 31 4.09 16.07 -3.43
N LEU A 32 3.22 15.91 -4.43
CA LEU A 32 3.51 15.22 -5.70
C LEU A 32 4.23 16.14 -6.71
N ALA A 33 3.92 17.45 -6.67
CA ALA A 33 4.51 18.46 -7.54
C ALA A 33 6.02 18.64 -7.29
N VAL A 34 6.49 18.37 -6.08
CA VAL A 34 7.93 18.45 -5.74
C VAL A 34 8.72 17.35 -6.45
N ARG A 35 9.49 17.71 -7.48
CA ARG A 35 10.27 16.76 -8.30
C ARG A 35 11.42 16.11 -7.54
N SER A 36 12.05 16.83 -6.61
CA SER A 36 13.15 16.31 -5.76
C SER A 36 12.71 15.19 -4.82
N TRP A 37 11.40 15.06 -4.55
CA TRP A 37 10.85 14.00 -3.70
C TRP A 37 10.53 12.71 -4.45
N ARG A 38 10.79 12.62 -5.77
CA ARG A 38 10.50 11.41 -6.55
C ARG A 38 11.10 10.14 -5.95
N GLU A 39 12.36 10.18 -5.54
CA GLU A 39 13.03 8.99 -4.96
C GLU A 39 12.51 8.66 -3.56
N ALA A 40 12.25 9.67 -2.74
CA ALA A 40 11.60 9.48 -1.43
C ALA A 40 10.20 8.86 -1.58
N ARG A 41 9.41 9.30 -2.57
CA ARG A 41 8.09 8.73 -2.88
C ARG A 41 8.17 7.28 -3.32
N LYS A 42 9.13 6.93 -4.20
CA LYS A 42 9.33 5.53 -4.61
C LYS A 42 9.68 4.64 -3.43
N ARG A 43 10.59 5.09 -2.55
CA ARG A 43 10.95 4.36 -1.32
C ARG A 43 9.73 4.17 -0.42
N TYR A 44 8.98 5.23 -0.18
CA TYR A 44 7.74 5.19 0.60
C TYR A 44 6.72 4.19 0.03
N TYR A 45 6.47 4.21 -1.28
CA TYR A 45 5.56 3.24 -1.91
C TYR A 45 6.05 1.80 -1.82
N ARG A 46 7.35 1.55 -1.93
CA ARG A 46 7.91 0.18 -1.78
C ARG A 46 7.72 -0.33 -0.36
N GLU A 47 8.02 0.48 0.65
CA GLU A 47 7.79 0.11 2.06
C GLU A 47 6.31 -0.16 2.35
N LEU A 48 5.43 0.64 1.74
CA LEU A 48 3.98 0.48 1.88
C LEU A 48 3.49 -0.84 1.27
N LEU A 49 3.97 -1.17 0.06
CA LEU A 49 3.65 -2.43 -0.61
C LEU A 49 4.21 -3.64 0.13
N GLN A 50 5.42 -3.53 0.67
CA GLN A 50 6.04 -4.59 1.46
C GLN A 50 5.30 -4.83 2.78
N ALA A 51 4.87 -3.75 3.46
CA ALA A 51 4.05 -3.86 4.67
C ALA A 51 2.67 -4.47 4.37
N HIS A 52 2.07 -4.11 3.24
CA HIS A 52 0.80 -4.68 2.80
C HIS A 52 0.94 -6.17 2.43
N ALA A 53 2.01 -6.56 1.72
CA ALA A 53 2.30 -7.97 1.44
C ALA A 53 2.52 -8.77 2.74
N ALA A 54 3.20 -8.19 3.73
CA ALA A 54 3.36 -8.80 5.06
C ALA A 54 2.04 -8.91 5.84
N ALA A 55 1.08 -8.00 5.63
CA ALA A 55 -0.26 -8.07 6.19
C ALA A 55 -1.16 -9.07 5.44
N GLN A 56 -0.91 -9.27 4.14
CA GLN A 56 -1.58 -10.30 3.33
C GLN A 56 -1.05 -11.71 3.62
N ALA A 57 0.24 -11.88 3.95
CA ALA A 57 0.81 -13.19 4.23
C ALA A 57 0.04 -14.02 5.29
N PRO A 58 -0.42 -13.47 6.43
CA PRO A 58 -1.28 -14.19 7.36
C PRO A 58 -2.75 -14.29 6.91
N ALA A 59 -3.22 -13.39 6.04
CA ALA A 59 -4.57 -13.47 5.44
C ALA A 59 -4.64 -14.48 4.28
N LYS A 60 -3.50 -14.85 3.69
CA LYS A 60 -3.34 -15.87 2.65
C LYS A 60 -3.25 -17.28 3.26
N ILE A 61 -4.15 -17.58 4.19
CA ILE A 61 -4.69 -18.94 4.32
C ILE A 61 -5.68 -19.06 3.15
N PRO A 62 -5.56 -20.09 2.30
CA PRO A 62 -5.92 -19.98 0.89
C PRO A 62 -7.43 -19.81 0.73
N GLN A 63 -7.85 -18.75 0.05
CA GLN A 63 -9.15 -18.81 -0.60
C GLN A 63 -9.01 -19.86 -1.72
N PRO A 64 -9.82 -20.94 -1.70
CA PRO A 64 -9.88 -21.87 -2.81
C PRO A 64 -10.55 -21.13 -3.96
N ALA A 65 -9.74 -20.57 -4.83
CA ALA A 65 -10.21 -20.08 -6.11
C ALA A 65 -10.57 -21.33 -6.94
N GLU A 66 -11.88 -21.53 -7.10
CA GLU A 66 -12.55 -22.03 -8.31
C GLU A 66 -12.65 -23.56 -8.44
N VAL A 67 -13.77 -24.10 -7.91
CA VAL A 67 -14.50 -25.21 -8.52
C VAL A 67 -15.10 -24.72 -9.84
N GLY A 68 -14.83 -25.43 -10.93
CA GLY A 68 -15.39 -25.18 -12.26
C GLY A 68 -14.73 -26.05 -13.31
#